data_AF-V2XJD2-F1
#
_entry.id   AF-V2XJD2-F1
#
_cell.length_a   1.000
_cell.length_b   1.000
_cell.length_c   1.000
_cell.angle_alpha   90.00
_cell.angle_beta   90.00
_cell.angle_gamma   90.00
#
_symmetry.space_group_name_H-M   'P 1'
#
loop_
_entity.id
_entity.type
_entity.pdbx_description
1 polymer ?
#
loop_
_entity_poly.entity_id
_entity_poly.type
_entity_poly.pdbx_seq_one_letter_code
_entity_poly.pdbx_strand_id
1 'polypeptide(L)'
;MKFILKIGMNVGACYLLMILCAGITRELLVSGILGVFLYAILNFVLLYIVNLFFNKIAFLKLSTDKNLCSITLGVLILGLYFWCKVIFSDYFYHNGIVAGVIEKDIDNLLAIDCLIMFILSIPLNIILRKYKVKFLQY
;
A
#
# COMPACT_ATOMS: atom_id res chain seq x y z
N MET A 1 8.24 -19.78 1.86
CA MET A 1 8.72 -19.15 0.61
C MET A 1 7.61 -18.41 -0.14
N LYS A 2 6.56 -19.07 -0.64
CA LYS A 2 5.46 -18.43 -1.41
C LYS A 2 4.83 -17.20 -0.72
N PHE A 3 4.62 -17.27 0.59
CA PHE A 3 4.07 -16.16 1.38
C PHE A 3 4.99 -14.93 1.41
N ILE A 4 6.28 -15.13 1.66
CA ILE A 4 7.28 -14.05 1.69
C ILE A 4 7.42 -13.41 0.30
N LEU A 5 7.46 -14.23 -0.75
CA LEU A 5 7.52 -13.75 -2.13
C LEU A 5 6.28 -12.90 -2.47
N LYS A 6 5.11 -13.32 -2.01
CA LYS A 6 3.86 -12.56 -2.18
C LYS A 6 3.88 -11.22 -1.45
N ILE A 7 4.43 -11.17 -0.24
CA ILE A 7 4.65 -9.91 0.48
C ILE A 7 5.54 -8.99 -0.35
N GLY A 8 6.68 -9.49 -0.85
CA GLY A 8 7.59 -8.71 -1.70
C GLY A 8 6.92 -8.18 -2.98
N MET A 9 6.11 -9.01 -3.64
CA MET A 9 5.33 -8.59 -4.80
C MET A 9 4.31 -7.51 -4.45
N ASN A 10 3.62 -7.62 -3.31
CA ASN A 10 2.67 -6.61 -2.85
C ASN A 10 3.37 -5.29 -2.48
N VAL A 11 4.58 -5.34 -1.90
CA VAL A 11 5.40 -4.13 -1.65
C VAL A 11 5.71 -3.43 -2.98
N GLY A 12 6.24 -4.17 -3.96
CA GLY A 12 6.58 -3.60 -5.26
C GLY A 12 5.35 -3.07 -6.02
N ALA A 13 4.25 -3.83 -6.03
CA ALA A 13 3.00 -3.40 -6.65
C ALA A 13 2.42 -2.16 -5.98
N CYS A 14 2.43 -2.11 -4.64
CA CYS A 14 1.94 -0.96 -3.89
C CYS A 14 2.72 0.31 -4.23
N TYR A 15 4.06 0.22 -4.24
CA TYR A 15 4.92 1.34 -4.61
C TYR A 15 4.65 1.85 -6.04
N LEU A 16 4.56 0.94 -7.01
CA LEU A 16 4.26 1.29 -8.41
C LEU A 16 2.87 1.93 -8.55
N LEU A 17 1.86 1.37 -7.88
CA LEU A 17 0.50 1.91 -7.90
C LEU A 17 0.44 3.32 -7.31
N MET A 18 1.11 3.57 -6.19
CA MET A 18 1.18 4.92 -5.61
C MET A 18 1.77 5.93 -6.60
N ILE A 19 2.88 5.61 -7.27
CA ILE A 19 3.47 6.52 -8.27
C ILE A 19 2.50 6.77 -9.43
N LEU A 20 1.88 5.72 -9.97
CA LEU A 20 0.95 5.84 -11.09
C LEU A 20 -0.29 6.64 -10.71
N CYS A 21 -0.90 6.34 -9.56
CA CYS A 21 -2.03 7.08 -9.05
C CYS A 21 -1.67 8.54 -8.79
N ALA A 22 -0.51 8.84 -8.20
CA ALA A 22 -0.08 10.21 -7.96
C ALA A 22 0.08 11.00 -9.26
N GLY A 23 0.46 10.33 -10.37
CA GLY A 23 0.49 10.94 -11.70
C GLY A 23 -0.89 11.28 -12.26
N ILE A 24 -1.89 10.44 -12.01
CA ILE A 24 -3.26 10.57 -12.55
C ILE A 24 -4.13 11.47 -11.68
N THR A 25 -4.02 11.37 -10.35
CA THR A 25 -4.90 12.03 -9.37
C THR A 25 -4.25 13.25 -8.73
N ARG A 26 -3.37 13.95 -9.45
CA ARG A 26 -2.68 15.16 -8.94
C ARG A 26 -3.66 16.18 -8.37
N GLU A 27 -4.77 16.41 -9.07
CA GLU A 27 -5.82 17.35 -8.64
C GLU A 27 -6.51 16.90 -7.34
N LEU A 28 -6.65 15.59 -7.14
CA LEU A 28 -7.22 15.02 -5.93
C LEU A 28 -6.33 15.33 -4.72
N LEU A 29 -5.01 15.20 -4.86
CA LEU A 29 -4.05 15.49 -3.79
C LEU A 29 -4.06 16.98 -3.36
N VAL A 30 -4.37 17.88 -4.28
CA VAL A 30 -4.50 19.34 -4.00
C VAL A 30 -5.78 19.65 -3.21
N SER A 31 -6.77 18.76 -3.22
CA SER A 31 -8.04 18.93 -2.49
C SER A 31 -7.93 18.75 -0.96
N GLY A 32 -6.71 18.68 -0.42
CA GLY A 32 -6.45 18.57 1.02
C GLY A 32 -6.72 17.17 1.58
N ILE A 33 -7.09 17.10 2.86
CA ILE A 33 -7.17 15.84 3.64
C ILE A 33 -8.12 14.80 3.00
N LEU A 34 -9.28 15.24 2.49
CA LEU A 34 -10.23 14.35 1.79
C LEU A 34 -9.61 13.75 0.53
N GLY A 35 -8.83 14.55 -0.19
CA GLY A 35 -8.08 14.12 -1.36
C GLY A 35 -7.07 13.02 -1.08
N VAL A 36 -6.27 13.21 -0.02
CA VAL A 36 -5.30 12.22 0.46
C VAL A 36 -6.00 10.93 0.88
N PHE A 37 -7.15 11.03 1.55
CA PHE A 37 -7.91 9.86 1.98
C PHE A 37 -8.49 9.08 0.78
N LEU A 38 -9.05 9.76 -0.21
CA LEU A 38 -9.56 9.13 -1.43
C LEU A 38 -8.44 8.50 -2.26
N TYR A 39 -7.28 9.17 -2.33
CA TYR A 39 -6.07 8.64 -2.95
C TYR A 39 -5.64 7.31 -2.31
N ALA A 40 -5.62 7.23 -0.98
CA ALA A 40 -5.31 6.00 -0.25
C ALA A 40 -6.33 4.88 -0.49
N ILE A 41 -7.61 5.20 -0.53
CA ILE A 41 -8.66 4.23 -0.86
C ILE A 41 -8.43 3.68 -2.28
N LEU A 42 -8.15 4.55 -3.25
CA LEU A 42 -7.91 4.14 -4.63
C LEU A 42 -6.71 3.19 -4.72
N ASN A 43 -5.58 3.57 -4.11
CA ASN A 43 -4.38 2.72 -4.05
C ASN A 43 -4.68 1.36 -3.41
N PHE A 44 -5.42 1.36 -2.29
CA PHE A 44 -5.76 0.14 -1.59
C PHE A 44 -6.63 -0.81 -2.43
N VAL A 45 -7.66 -0.27 -3.10
CA VAL A 45 -8.54 -1.04 -3.98
C VAL A 45 -7.76 -1.63 -5.15
N LEU A 46 -6.90 -0.84 -5.80
CA LEU A 46 -6.07 -1.31 -6.89
C LEU A 46 -5.10 -2.39 -6.44
N LEU A 47 -4.44 -2.21 -5.29
CA LEU A 47 -3.54 -3.21 -4.72
C LEU A 47 -4.27 -4.53 -4.43
N TYR A 48 -5.49 -4.45 -3.92
CA TYR A 48 -6.32 -5.62 -3.68
C TYR A 48 -6.63 -6.36 -4.98
N ILE A 49 -7.02 -5.64 -6.03
CA ILE A 49 -7.29 -6.20 -7.37
C ILE A 49 -6.03 -6.88 -7.94
N VAL A 50 -4.88 -6.21 -7.89
CA VAL A 50 -3.59 -6.77 -8.33
C VAL A 50 -3.25 -8.05 -7.56
N ASN A 51 -3.43 -8.05 -6.24
CA ASN A 51 -3.17 -9.23 -5.43
C ASN A 51 -4.16 -10.38 -5.70
N LEU A 52 -5.41 -10.09 -6.10
CA LEU A 52 -6.34 -11.12 -6.61
C LEU A 52 -5.81 -11.76 -7.89
N PHE A 53 -5.26 -10.98 -8.83
CA PHE A 53 -4.60 -11.51 -10.02
C PHE A 53 -3.40 -12.39 -9.66
N PHE A 54 -2.55 -11.95 -8.73
CA PHE A 54 -1.46 -12.80 -8.22
C PHE A 54 -1.98 -14.10 -7.62
N ASN A 55 -3.12 -14.10 -6.95
CA ASN A 55 -3.70 -15.31 -6.36
C ASN A 55 -4.29 -16.29 -7.39
N LYS A 56 -4.54 -15.86 -8.63
CA LYS A 56 -4.93 -16.77 -9.75
C LYS A 56 -3.75 -17.58 -10.27
N ILE A 57 -2.52 -17.09 -10.11
CA ILE A 57 -1.31 -17.78 -10.54
C ILE A 57 -1.06 -18.95 -9.59
N ALA A 58 -1.07 -20.19 -10.12
CA ALA A 58 -0.98 -21.42 -9.32
C ALA A 58 0.24 -21.45 -8.37
N PHE A 59 1.37 -20.88 -8.79
CA PHE A 59 2.58 -20.79 -7.98
C PHE A 59 2.43 -19.85 -6.77
N LEU A 60 1.61 -18.81 -6.88
CA LEU A 60 1.42 -17.74 -5.90
C LEU A 60 0.10 -17.86 -5.10
N LYS A 61 -0.66 -18.93 -5.36
CA LYS A 61 -1.92 -19.20 -4.68
C LYS A 61 -1.69 -19.41 -3.18
N LEU A 62 -2.37 -18.61 -2.38
CA LEU A 62 -2.39 -18.69 -0.91
C LEU A 62 -3.83 -18.92 -0.43
N SER A 63 -3.96 -19.46 0.78
CA SER A 63 -5.24 -19.41 1.49
C SER A 63 -5.66 -17.96 1.68
N THR A 64 -6.96 -17.71 1.80
CA THR A 64 -7.48 -16.34 1.94
C THR A 64 -6.78 -15.57 3.04
N ASP A 65 -6.68 -16.16 4.24
CA ASP A 65 -6.14 -15.44 5.39
C ASP A 65 -4.70 -15.03 5.19
N LYS A 66 -3.90 -15.91 4.58
CA LYS A 66 -2.51 -15.61 4.21
C LYS A 66 -2.47 -14.59 3.07
N ASN A 67 -3.38 -14.68 2.10
CA ASN A 67 -3.43 -13.74 0.99
C ASN A 67 -3.75 -12.31 1.47
N LEU A 68 -4.72 -12.14 2.36
CA LEU A 68 -5.06 -10.85 2.95
C LEU A 68 -3.96 -10.34 3.86
N CYS A 69 -3.41 -11.20 4.72
CA CYS A 69 -2.28 -10.87 5.57
C CYS A 69 -1.06 -10.40 4.76
N SER A 70 -0.83 -10.99 3.58
CA SER A 70 0.29 -10.57 2.71
C SER A 70 0.12 -9.16 2.15
N ILE A 71 -1.10 -8.66 1.96
CA ILE A 71 -1.34 -7.24 1.59
C ILE A 71 -1.00 -6.36 2.79
N THR A 72 -1.58 -6.67 3.95
CA THR A 72 -1.37 -5.88 5.19
C THR A 72 0.11 -5.77 5.54
N LEU A 73 0.86 -6.88 5.47
CA LEU A 73 2.30 -6.87 5.72
C LEU A 73 3.07 -6.11 4.65
N GLY A 74 2.69 -6.21 3.37
CA GLY A 74 3.34 -5.46 2.29
C GLY A 74 3.18 -3.95 2.47
N VAL A 75 1.96 -3.49 2.78
CA VAL A 75 1.67 -2.08 3.08
C VAL A 75 2.43 -1.63 4.34
N LEU A 76 2.46 -2.45 5.39
CA LEU A 76 3.16 -2.13 6.63
C LEU A 76 4.68 -1.96 6.40
N ILE A 77 5.31 -2.90 5.69
CA ILE A 77 6.75 -2.83 5.37
C ILE A 77 7.06 -1.56 4.58
N LEU A 78 6.23 -1.25 3.59
CA LEU A 78 6.42 -0.07 2.76
C LEU A 78 6.18 1.23 3.54
N GLY A 79 5.18 1.27 4.42
CA GLY A 79 4.93 2.39 5.32
C GLY A 79 6.09 2.63 6.28
N LEU A 80 6.63 1.57 6.88
CA LEU A 80 7.81 1.65 7.75
C LEU A 80 9.05 2.15 6.99
N TYR A 81 9.21 1.74 5.72
CA TYR A 81 10.29 2.23 4.87
C TYR A 81 10.22 3.75 4.68
N PHE A 82 9.05 4.30 4.33
CA PHE A 82 8.90 5.76 4.19
C PHE A 82 9.01 6.50 5.51
N TRP A 83 8.44 5.96 6.59
CA TRP A 83 8.61 6.52 7.93
C TRP A 83 10.09 6.62 8.33
N CYS A 84 10.88 5.57 8.03
CA CYS A 84 12.31 5.57 8.27
C CYS A 84 13.01 6.68 7.49
N LYS A 85 12.70 6.87 6.20
CA LYS A 85 13.25 7.97 5.39
C LYS A 85 12.91 9.35 5.94
N VAL A 86 11.67 9.54 6.38
CA VAL A 86 11.20 10.83 6.93
C VAL A 86 11.84 11.14 8.28
N ILE A 87 11.97 10.15 9.18
CA ILE A 87 12.59 10.31 10.50
C ILE A 87 14.08 10.60 10.37
N PHE A 88 14.79 9.82 9.55
CA PHE A 88 16.23 9.96 9.34
C PHE A 88 16.54 10.84 8.13
N SER A 89 15.75 11.91 7.93
CA SER A 89 15.84 12.76 6.74
C SER A 89 17.26 13.27 6.48
N ASP A 90 18.02 13.56 7.53
CA ASP A 90 19.37 14.10 7.43
C ASP A 90 20.37 13.11 6.79
N TYR A 91 20.10 11.81 6.88
CA TYR A 91 20.90 10.75 6.25
C TYR A 91 20.47 10.45 4.82
N PHE A 92 19.18 10.63 4.50
CA PHE A 92 18.60 10.23 3.22
C PHE A 92 18.57 11.37 2.19
N TYR A 93 18.47 12.62 2.61
CA TYR A 93 18.40 13.77 1.71
C TYR A 93 19.68 14.63 1.83
N HIS A 94 20.67 14.33 0.99
CA HIS A 94 21.91 15.10 0.87
C HIS A 94 21.91 16.11 -0.30
N ASN A 95 20.87 16.08 -1.12
CA ASN A 95 20.71 17.02 -2.23
C ASN A 95 20.20 18.35 -1.68
N GLY A 96 20.72 19.47 -2.20
CA GLY A 96 20.54 20.83 -1.65
C GLY A 96 19.10 21.18 -1.22
N ILE A 97 18.99 22.16 -0.31
CA ILE A 97 17.80 22.47 0.52
C ILE A 97 16.45 22.28 -0.19
N VAL A 98 16.28 22.76 -1.42
CA VAL A 98 15.00 22.68 -2.16
C VAL A 98 14.64 21.25 -2.60
N ALA A 99 15.60 20.47 -3.10
CA ALA A 99 15.35 19.10 -3.55
C ALA A 99 15.05 18.17 -2.36
N GLY A 100 15.78 18.34 -1.25
CA GLY A 100 15.54 17.57 -0.03
C GLY A 100 14.17 17.82 0.59
N VAL A 101 13.66 19.06 0.54
CA VAL A 101 12.31 19.39 1.04
C VAL A 101 11.22 18.70 0.20
N ILE A 102 11.32 18.76 -1.13
CA ILE A 102 10.31 18.16 -2.02
C ILE A 102 10.29 16.63 -1.87
N GLU A 103 11.46 15.98 -1.81
CA GLU A 103 11.53 14.53 -1.64
C GLU A 103 10.98 14.10 -0.27
N LYS A 104 11.25 14.88 0.78
CA LYS A 104 10.70 14.63 2.12
C LYS A 104 9.18 14.77 2.17
N ASP A 105 8.61 15.78 1.52
CA ASP A 105 7.16 15.99 1.48
C ASP A 105 6.45 14.85 0.74
N ILE A 106 7.04 14.35 -0.36
CA ILE A 106 6.52 13.19 -1.09
C ILE A 106 6.59 11.93 -0.22
N ASP A 107 7.74 11.65 0.40
CA ASP A 107 7.89 10.46 1.25
C ASP A 107 6.95 10.52 2.46
N ASN A 108 6.68 11.71 3.01
CA ASN A 108 5.70 11.90 4.07
C ASN A 108 4.27 11.64 3.59
N LEU A 109 3.91 12.10 2.40
CA LEU A 109 2.61 11.79 1.78
C LEU A 109 2.43 10.28 1.59
N LEU A 110 3.45 9.59 1.07
CA LEU A 110 3.44 8.14 0.84
C LEU A 110 3.39 7.36 2.17
N ALA A 111 4.05 7.87 3.22
CA ALA A 111 3.97 7.31 4.56
C ALA A 111 2.54 7.39 5.13
N ILE A 112 1.87 8.53 4.98
CA ILE A 112 0.47 8.72 5.40
C ILE A 112 -0.46 7.81 4.59
N ASP A 113 -0.24 7.70 3.28
CA ASP A 113 -0.99 6.82 2.39
C ASP A 113 -0.93 5.37 2.86
N CYS A 114 0.28 4.87 3.13
CA CYS A 114 0.49 3.51 3.65
C CYS A 114 -0.20 3.31 5.01
N LEU A 115 -0.20 4.32 5.88
CA LEU A 115 -0.86 4.24 7.18
C LEU A 115 -2.38 4.12 7.04
N ILE A 116 -2.99 4.91 6.16
CA ILE A 116 -4.43 4.82 5.86
C ILE A 116 -4.76 3.44 5.27
N MET A 117 -4.00 2.99 4.27
CA MET A 117 -4.17 1.66 3.67
C MET A 117 -4.03 0.53 4.70
N PHE A 118 -3.07 0.65 5.63
CA PHE A 118 -2.88 -0.31 6.70
C PHE A 118 -4.12 -0.37 7.62
N ILE A 119 -4.61 0.78 8.06
CA ILE A 119 -5.83 0.90 8.87
C ILE A 119 -7.03 0.30 8.13
N LEU A 120 -7.21 0.60 6.84
CA LEU A 120 -8.29 0.05 6.01
C LEU A 120 -8.18 -1.47 5.82
N SER A 121 -6.96 -2.02 5.82
CA SER A 121 -6.74 -3.45 5.67
C SER A 121 -7.25 -4.28 6.85
N ILE A 122 -7.26 -3.72 8.07
CA ILE A 122 -7.72 -4.40 9.28
C ILE A 122 -9.22 -4.73 9.23
N PRO A 123 -10.15 -3.76 9.10
CA PRO A 123 -11.58 -4.04 9.02
C PRO A 123 -11.91 -4.86 7.78
N LEU A 124 -11.25 -4.63 6.63
CA LEU A 124 -11.46 -5.44 5.44
C LEU A 124 -11.12 -6.92 5.68
N ASN A 125 -10.02 -7.20 6.37
CA ASN A 125 -9.61 -8.57 6.70
C ASN A 125 -10.61 -9.24 7.66
N ILE A 126 -11.15 -8.49 8.64
CA ILE A 126 -12.20 -8.97 9.56
C ILE A 126 -13.49 -9.28 8.80
N ILE A 127 -13.95 -8.35 7.96
CA ILE A 127 -15.15 -8.48 7.12
C ILE A 127 -15.01 -9.70 6.22
N LEU A 128 -13.93 -9.78 5.44
CA LEU A 128 -13.73 -10.88 4.49
C LEU A 128 -13.61 -12.24 5.16
N ARG A 129 -12.99 -12.33 6.36
CA ARG A 129 -12.99 -13.56 7.16
C ARG A 129 -14.40 -13.97 7.58
N LYS A 130 -15.20 -13.02 8.06
CA LYS A 130 -16.58 -13.27 8.51
C LYS A 130 -17.49 -13.70 7.35
N TYR A 131 -17.38 -13.05 6.20
CA TYR A 131 -18.20 -13.35 5.02
C TYR A 131 -17.68 -14.53 4.17
N LYS A 132 -16.43 -14.99 4.38
CA LYS A 132 -15.92 -16.20 3.73
C LYS A 132 -16.48 -17.52 4.23
N VAL A 133 -17.26 -17.51 5.30
CA VAL A 133 -18.12 -18.67 5.63
C VAL A 133 -19.21 -18.86 4.57
N LYS A 134 -19.51 -17.87 3.71
CA LYS A 134 -20.60 -17.97 2.71
C LYS A 134 -20.17 -17.83 1.24
N PHE A 135 -19.05 -17.16 0.92
CA PHE A 135 -18.72 -16.79 -0.47
C PHE A 135 -17.70 -17.69 -1.19
N LEU A 136 -17.24 -18.80 -0.60
CA LEU A 136 -16.27 -19.72 -1.21
C LEU A 136 -16.88 -21.06 -1.67
N GLN A 137 -18.20 -21.14 -1.81
CA GLN A 137 -18.90 -22.33 -2.32
C GLN A 137 -19.18 -22.30 -3.83
N TYR A 138 -18.57 -21.39 -4.60
CA TYR A 138 -18.67 -21.37 -6.06
C TYR A 138 -17.29 -21.26 -6.70
#